data_AF-A0A9D3P9Y6-F1
#
_entry.id   AF-A0A9D3P9Y6-F1
#
_cell.length_a   1.000
_cell.length_b   1.000
_cell.length_c   1.000
_cell.angle_alpha   90.00
_cell.angle_beta   90.00
_cell.angle_gamma   90.00
#
_symmetry.space_group_name_H-M   'P 1'
#
loop_
_entity.id
_entity.type
_entity.pdbx_description
1 polymer ?
#
loop_
_entity_poly.entity_id
_entity_poly.type
_entity_poly.pdbx_seq_one_letter_code
_entity_poly.pdbx_strand_id
1 'polypeptide(L)'
;MQSLVGWLLNNSDRCIMGRLTFLCGVLLALSLVSVSGRPEDVLKKIQDLEEKDFGHNYPRHGLNLLYWFAREYITFDNNNNIQSKQDPKEGVFGFHYFGNKEAVLPSLRNQRGYNYYSVGNLFDSQNLPESQRLPDYVTEEFRSSKNLDSRDQNNRDRIVVRRTPYGSIDEVYITQHYSFNTGHGSEYDPDNTYRISSDLLKDIRNLPRDKFLKPFPPRTRTHYALCHPDRGSGQEVHSDECNHKFSEANCQSSLSSLMCLCYIVLWLLIGCL
;
A
#
# COMPACT_ATOMS: atom_id res chain seq x y z
N MET A 1 4.71 -72.99 -0.75
CA MET A 1 4.81 -71.76 -1.58
C MET A 1 4.00 -70.60 -0.95
N GLN A 2 4.12 -70.39 0.38
CA GLN A 2 3.34 -69.39 1.14
C GLN A 2 4.20 -68.44 2.00
N SER A 3 5.53 -68.46 1.86
CA SER A 3 6.43 -67.67 2.72
C SER A 3 7.05 -66.42 2.06
N LEU A 4 6.92 -66.22 0.75
CA LEU A 4 7.45 -65.00 0.09
C LEU A 4 6.42 -63.86 0.01
N VAL A 5 5.13 -64.18 -0.16
CA VAL A 5 4.07 -63.18 -0.32
C VAL A 5 3.83 -62.41 0.97
N GLY A 6 3.90 -63.06 2.14
CA GLY A 6 3.73 -62.42 3.44
C GLY A 6 4.88 -61.48 3.85
N TRP A 7 6.10 -61.72 3.38
CA TRP A 7 7.26 -60.83 3.65
C TRP A 7 7.26 -59.60 2.73
N LEU A 8 6.81 -59.75 1.48
CA LEU A 8 6.70 -58.65 0.52
C LEU A 8 5.59 -57.66 0.88
N LEU A 9 4.45 -58.12 1.39
CA LEU A 9 3.36 -57.25 1.82
C LEU A 9 3.73 -56.44 3.08
N ASN A 10 4.40 -57.06 4.06
CA ASN A 10 4.75 -56.42 5.33
C ASN A 10 5.85 -55.34 5.20
N ASN A 11 6.73 -55.44 4.19
CA ASN A 11 7.71 -54.40 3.88
C ASN A 11 7.14 -53.27 3.01
N SER A 12 6.19 -53.58 2.12
CA SER A 12 5.52 -52.58 1.28
C SER A 12 4.70 -51.61 2.12
N ASP A 13 3.97 -52.12 3.12
CA ASP A 13 3.11 -51.31 4.00
C ASP A 13 3.93 -50.38 4.93
N ARG A 14 5.12 -50.82 5.38
CA ARG A 14 6.04 -49.99 6.18
C ARG A 14 6.67 -48.86 5.35
N CYS A 15 7.02 -49.14 4.09
CA CYS A 15 7.50 -48.11 3.16
C CYS A 15 6.40 -47.10 2.80
N ILE A 16 5.16 -47.55 2.60
CA ILE A 16 4.02 -46.68 2.28
C ILE A 16 3.65 -45.80 3.49
N MET A 17 3.64 -46.35 4.70
CA MET A 17 3.37 -45.59 5.94
C MET A 17 4.47 -44.57 6.26
N GLY A 18 5.75 -44.90 6.01
CA GLY A 18 6.87 -43.94 6.14
C GLY A 18 6.79 -42.81 5.11
N ARG A 19 6.33 -43.11 3.88
CA ARG A 19 6.10 -42.12 2.81
C ARG A 19 4.91 -41.21 3.11
N LEU A 20 3.81 -41.74 3.65
CA LEU A 20 2.65 -40.93 4.05
C LEU A 20 2.94 -40.00 5.23
N THR A 21 3.70 -40.48 6.22
CA THR A 21 4.10 -39.65 7.38
C THR A 21 5.10 -38.58 7.01
N PHE A 22 6.06 -38.87 6.12
CA PHE A 22 6.96 -37.86 5.56
C PHE A 22 6.21 -36.82 4.70
N LEU A 23 5.28 -37.25 3.85
CA LEU A 23 4.44 -36.33 3.06
C LEU A 23 3.54 -35.45 3.95
N CYS A 24 2.91 -36.00 4.98
CA CYS A 24 2.17 -35.20 5.96
C CYS A 24 3.08 -34.23 6.73
N GLY A 25 4.29 -34.66 7.10
CA GLY A 25 5.28 -33.80 7.76
C GLY A 25 5.76 -32.65 6.87
N VAL A 26 5.98 -32.89 5.57
CA VAL A 26 6.33 -31.87 4.58
C VAL A 26 5.15 -30.94 4.30
N LEU A 27 3.91 -31.44 4.20
CA LEU A 27 2.71 -30.62 4.01
C LEU A 27 2.40 -29.76 5.24
N LEU A 28 2.63 -30.27 6.45
CA LEU A 28 2.56 -29.49 7.70
C LEU A 28 3.70 -28.47 7.80
N ALA A 29 4.90 -28.82 7.35
CA ALA A 29 6.01 -27.87 7.29
C ALA A 29 5.78 -26.76 6.25
N LEU A 30 5.16 -27.08 5.10
CA LEU A 30 4.79 -26.13 4.05
C LEU A 30 3.63 -25.21 4.47
N SER A 31 2.67 -25.68 5.27
CA SER A 31 1.65 -24.80 5.86
C SER A 31 2.21 -23.93 7.00
N LEU A 32 3.33 -24.33 7.60
CA LEU A 32 4.11 -23.56 8.56
C LEU A 32 5.16 -22.64 7.92
N VAL A 33 5.34 -22.66 6.59
CA VAL A 33 5.94 -21.54 5.85
C VAL A 33 4.91 -20.42 5.79
N SER A 34 4.62 -19.91 6.98
CA SER A 34 4.40 -18.53 7.36
C SER A 34 3.97 -17.65 6.20
N VAL A 35 2.75 -17.13 6.32
CA VAL A 35 2.37 -15.81 5.81
C VAL A 35 3.53 -14.86 6.13
N SER A 36 4.48 -14.73 5.21
CA SER A 36 5.45 -13.65 5.26
C SER A 36 4.62 -12.44 4.90
N GLY A 37 4.11 -11.74 5.93
CA GLY A 37 3.59 -10.40 5.72
C GLY A 37 4.64 -9.64 4.93
N ARG A 38 4.22 -8.97 3.85
CA ARG A 38 5.08 -8.08 3.08
C ARG A 38 5.85 -7.21 4.08
N PRO A 39 7.19 -7.08 3.99
CA PRO A 39 7.93 -6.16 4.83
C PRO A 39 7.22 -4.80 4.80
N GLU A 40 6.83 -4.31 5.97
CA GLU A 40 6.20 -3.01 6.05
C GLU A 40 7.29 -1.97 5.80
N ASP A 41 7.26 -1.35 4.62
CA ASP A 41 8.20 -0.30 4.27
C ASP A 41 7.87 0.96 5.09
N VAL A 42 8.71 1.21 6.11
CA VAL A 42 8.55 2.36 7.02
C VAL A 42 9.41 3.54 6.53
N LEU A 43 8.74 4.64 6.16
CA LEU A 43 9.38 5.91 5.85
C LEU A 43 9.70 6.65 7.16
N LYS A 44 10.94 7.07 7.31
CA LYS A 44 11.50 7.62 8.54
C LYS A 44 11.95 9.08 8.42
N LYS A 45 12.25 9.54 7.21
CA LYS A 45 12.76 10.89 6.91
C LYS A 45 12.09 11.46 5.68
N ILE A 46 12.17 12.78 5.52
CA ILE A 46 11.58 13.52 4.38
C ILE A 46 12.15 13.00 3.05
N GLN A 47 13.43 12.64 3.01
CA GLN A 47 14.09 12.09 1.83
C GLN A 47 13.46 10.76 1.39
N ASP A 48 12.88 9.98 2.32
CA ASP A 48 12.24 8.71 1.97
C ASP A 48 10.95 8.92 1.14
N LEU A 49 10.41 10.15 1.13
CA LEU A 49 9.28 10.53 0.29
C LEU A 49 9.71 10.88 -1.14
N GLU A 50 10.96 11.36 -1.35
CA GLU A 50 11.44 11.84 -2.66
C GLU A 50 11.37 10.76 -3.75
N GLU A 51 11.50 9.50 -3.35
CA GLU A 51 11.48 8.37 -4.26
C GLU A 51 10.09 7.72 -4.41
N LYS A 52 9.01 8.36 -3.94
CA LYS A 52 7.65 7.80 -3.93
C LYS A 52 6.74 8.53 -4.90
N ASP A 53 5.78 7.81 -5.49
CA ASP A 53 4.79 8.43 -6.41
C ASP A 53 3.80 9.36 -5.68
N PHE A 54 3.58 9.12 -4.38
CA PHE A 54 2.58 9.78 -3.56
C PHE A 54 2.71 11.31 -3.60
N GLY A 55 1.75 11.99 -4.23
CA GLY A 55 1.69 13.45 -4.29
C GLY A 55 2.74 14.19 -5.13
N HIS A 56 3.58 13.52 -5.93
CA HIS A 56 4.69 14.17 -6.66
C HIS A 56 4.36 14.68 -8.07
N ASN A 57 3.32 14.13 -8.70
CA ASN A 57 2.91 14.51 -10.05
C ASN A 57 1.77 15.52 -10.00
N TYR A 58 1.78 16.62 -10.75
CA TYR A 58 0.54 17.40 -10.91
C TYR A 58 -0.55 16.49 -11.50
N PRO A 59 -1.82 16.50 -11.04
CA PRO A 59 -2.42 17.33 -9.97
C PRO A 59 -2.62 16.54 -8.66
N ARG A 60 -1.68 15.66 -8.31
CA ARG A 60 -1.67 14.82 -7.12
C ARG A 60 -1.49 15.69 -5.88
N HIS A 61 -2.28 15.40 -4.86
CA HIS A 61 -2.42 16.24 -3.68
C HIS A 61 -1.76 15.62 -2.43
N GLY A 62 -1.23 14.39 -2.54
CA GLY A 62 -0.75 13.59 -1.42
C GLY A 62 0.23 14.31 -0.49
N LEU A 63 1.20 15.07 -1.01
CA LEU A 63 2.16 15.78 -0.18
C LEU A 63 1.50 16.90 0.64
N ASN A 64 0.58 17.68 0.04
CA ASN A 64 -0.19 18.68 0.76
C ASN A 64 -1.12 18.04 1.81
N LEU A 65 -1.71 16.88 1.49
CA LEU A 65 -2.52 16.10 2.42
C LEU A 65 -1.70 15.61 3.62
N LEU A 66 -0.49 15.09 3.38
CA LEU A 66 0.42 14.65 4.44
C LEU A 66 0.90 15.81 5.30
N TYR A 67 1.19 16.96 4.69
CA TYR A 67 1.53 18.18 5.41
C TYR A 67 0.40 18.61 6.34
N TRP A 68 -0.83 18.72 5.82
CA TRP A 68 -2.03 19.02 6.61
C TRP A 68 -2.20 18.02 7.76
N PHE A 69 -2.08 16.73 7.47
CA PHE A 69 -2.26 15.68 8.46
C PHE A 69 -1.29 15.85 9.64
N ALA A 70 0.01 15.99 9.34
CA ALA A 70 1.06 16.12 10.34
C ALA A 70 1.03 17.46 11.11
N ARG A 71 0.77 18.56 10.41
CA ARG A 71 0.82 19.93 10.95
C ARG A 71 -0.46 20.30 11.69
N GLU A 72 -1.61 19.92 11.16
CA GLU A 72 -2.90 20.44 11.58
C GLU A 72 -3.83 19.39 12.16
N TYR A 73 -3.83 18.14 11.68
CA TYR A 73 -4.79 17.15 12.16
C TYR A 73 -4.35 16.43 13.44
N ILE A 74 -3.07 16.10 13.55
CA ILE A 74 -2.51 15.42 14.72
C ILE A 74 -1.72 16.36 15.63
N THR A 75 -1.46 15.90 16.85
CA THR A 75 -0.47 16.41 17.81
C THR A 75 0.24 15.23 18.46
N PHE A 76 1.21 15.50 19.33
CA PHE A 76 1.93 14.48 20.09
C PHE A 76 1.80 14.80 21.58
N ASP A 77 1.55 13.78 22.39
CA ASP A 77 1.61 13.92 23.84
C ASP A 77 3.06 13.85 24.36
N ASN A 78 3.24 14.00 25.68
CA ASN A 78 4.55 13.98 26.33
C ASN A 78 5.28 12.62 26.19
N ASN A 79 4.56 11.56 25.86
CA ASN A 79 5.11 10.23 25.63
C ASN A 79 5.35 9.96 24.14
N ASN A 80 5.23 10.99 23.28
CA ASN A 80 5.33 10.91 21.83
C ASN A 80 4.23 10.07 21.14
N ASN A 81 3.10 9.80 21.82
CA ASN A 81 1.97 9.15 21.15
C ASN A 81 1.19 10.16 20.31
N ILE A 82 0.66 9.70 19.19
CA ILE A 82 -0.14 10.52 18.29
C ILE A 82 -1.52 10.75 18.90
N GLN A 83 -1.92 12.01 18.97
CA GLN A 83 -3.26 12.44 19.36
C GLN A 83 -3.92 13.10 18.16
N SER A 84 -5.14 12.71 17.81
CA SER A 84 -5.90 13.37 16.75
C SER A 84 -6.75 14.50 17.32
N LYS A 85 -6.90 15.60 16.57
CA LYS A 85 -7.78 16.71 16.96
C LYS A 85 -9.25 16.34 16.94
N GLN A 86 -9.62 15.44 16.04
CA GLN A 86 -10.95 14.85 15.93
C GLN A 86 -10.81 13.35 15.78
N ASP A 87 -11.84 12.61 16.17
CA ASP A 87 -11.87 11.17 15.96
C ASP A 87 -12.12 10.88 14.47
N PRO A 88 -11.25 10.11 13.78
CA PRO A 88 -11.46 9.74 12.37
C PRO A 88 -12.83 9.11 12.09
N LYS A 89 -13.45 8.48 13.09
CA LYS A 89 -14.78 7.88 12.96
C LYS A 89 -15.90 8.88 12.68
N GLU A 90 -15.72 10.14 13.07
CA GLU A 90 -16.74 11.19 12.91
C GLU A 90 -16.85 11.68 11.46
N GLY A 91 -15.94 11.28 10.56
CA GLY A 91 -16.01 11.56 9.13
C GLY A 91 -15.69 13.00 8.71
N VAL A 92 -15.28 13.85 9.66
CA VAL A 92 -14.77 15.20 9.39
C VAL A 92 -13.60 15.10 8.41
N PHE A 93 -13.39 16.10 7.54
CA PHE A 93 -12.36 16.13 6.50
C PHE A 93 -12.49 15.05 5.42
N GLY A 94 -13.58 14.26 5.43
CA GLY A 94 -13.80 13.17 4.50
C GLY A 94 -13.18 11.85 4.98
N PHE A 95 -12.88 11.71 6.27
CA PHE A 95 -12.52 10.41 6.82
C PHE A 95 -13.66 9.40 6.62
N HIS A 96 -13.31 8.16 6.31
CA HIS A 96 -14.27 7.07 6.20
C HIS A 96 -13.64 5.74 6.58
N TYR A 97 -14.46 4.76 6.95
CA TYR A 97 -14.00 3.43 7.31
C TYR A 97 -13.23 2.78 6.15
N PHE A 98 -12.03 2.29 6.44
CA PHE A 98 -11.19 1.57 5.49
C PHE A 98 -11.20 0.07 5.80
N GLY A 99 -11.87 -0.70 4.94
CA GLY A 99 -12.04 -2.13 5.14
C GLY A 99 -10.80 -2.98 4.86
N ASN A 100 -9.75 -2.42 4.26
CA ASN A 100 -8.53 -3.14 3.86
C ASN A 100 -8.82 -4.43 3.07
N LYS A 101 -9.68 -4.35 2.04
CA LYS A 101 -10.16 -5.53 1.30
C LYS A 101 -9.06 -6.17 0.46
N GLU A 102 -8.19 -5.33 -0.08
CA GLU A 102 -7.04 -5.68 -0.90
C GLU A 102 -5.84 -6.15 -0.05
N ALA A 103 -5.99 -6.17 1.28
CA ALA A 103 -4.96 -6.57 2.24
C ALA A 103 -3.63 -5.81 2.08
N VAL A 104 -3.70 -4.52 1.71
CA VAL A 104 -2.52 -3.65 1.57
C VAL A 104 -1.91 -3.27 2.93
N LEU A 105 -2.69 -3.35 4.01
CA LEU A 105 -2.24 -3.13 5.40
C LEU A 105 -2.29 -4.41 6.24
N PRO A 106 -1.61 -4.46 7.39
CA PRO A 106 -1.74 -5.57 8.33
C PRO A 106 -3.20 -5.88 8.72
N SER A 107 -3.52 -7.15 8.91
CA SER A 107 -4.87 -7.58 9.27
C SER A 107 -5.21 -7.23 10.73
N LEU A 108 -6.37 -6.62 10.95
CA LEU A 108 -6.92 -6.33 12.29
C LEU A 108 -7.83 -7.44 12.84
N ARG A 109 -7.94 -8.60 12.17
CA ARG A 109 -8.89 -9.68 12.56
C ARG A 109 -8.78 -10.10 14.03
N ASN A 110 -7.58 -10.04 14.60
CA ASN A 110 -7.31 -10.43 15.99
C ASN A 110 -7.16 -9.22 16.94
N GLN A 111 -7.41 -8.00 16.48
CA GLN A 111 -7.23 -6.77 17.24
C GLN A 111 -8.60 -6.12 17.53
N ARG A 112 -9.26 -6.59 18.59
CA ARG A 112 -10.63 -6.16 18.91
C ARG A 112 -10.70 -4.64 19.14
N GLY A 113 -11.60 -3.98 18.42
CA GLY A 113 -11.87 -2.54 18.54
C GLY A 113 -10.92 -1.64 17.76
N TYR A 114 -9.87 -2.19 17.14
CA TYR A 114 -9.02 -1.48 16.19
C TYR A 114 -9.73 -1.38 14.85
N ASN A 115 -9.61 -0.24 14.19
CA ASN A 115 -10.19 0.00 12.87
C ASN A 115 -9.26 0.88 12.05
N TYR A 116 -9.27 0.72 10.73
CA TYR A 116 -8.63 1.66 9.83
C TYR A 116 -9.63 2.69 9.30
N TYR A 117 -9.16 3.92 9.14
CA TYR A 117 -9.90 5.00 8.49
C TYR A 117 -9.02 5.67 7.44
N SER A 118 -9.60 5.98 6.29
CA SER A 118 -8.93 6.63 5.16
C SER A 118 -9.40 8.06 4.99
N VAL A 119 -8.51 8.95 4.56
CA VAL A 119 -8.80 10.33 4.13
C VAL A 119 -8.01 10.65 2.87
N GLY A 120 -8.45 11.67 2.13
CA GLY A 120 -7.80 12.09 0.88
C GLY A 120 -8.68 11.89 -0.36
N ASN A 121 -9.88 11.33 -0.21
CA ASN A 121 -10.87 11.44 -1.28
C ASN A 121 -11.41 12.88 -1.33
N LEU A 122 -10.94 13.65 -2.32
CA LEU A 122 -11.27 15.06 -2.44
C LEU A 122 -12.71 15.33 -2.88
N PHE A 123 -13.40 14.34 -3.46
CA PHE A 123 -14.85 14.42 -3.69
C PHE A 123 -15.61 14.39 -2.36
N ASP A 124 -15.24 13.50 -1.43
CA ASP A 124 -15.88 13.41 -0.12
C ASP A 124 -15.70 14.71 0.65
N SER A 125 -14.48 15.27 0.64
CA SER A 125 -14.23 16.55 1.28
C SER A 125 -15.02 17.71 0.64
N GLN A 126 -15.34 17.70 -0.66
CA GLN A 126 -16.11 18.78 -1.29
C GLN A 126 -17.59 18.75 -0.89
N ASN A 127 -18.12 17.57 -0.60
CA ASN A 127 -19.52 17.39 -0.23
C ASN A 127 -19.81 17.77 1.23
N LEU A 128 -18.78 18.01 2.05
CA LEU A 128 -18.91 18.42 3.45
C LEU A 128 -19.20 19.92 3.61
N PRO A 129 -19.70 20.37 4.78
CA PRO A 129 -19.71 21.78 5.16
C PRO A 129 -18.30 22.37 5.19
N GLU A 130 -18.14 23.66 4.89
CA GLU A 130 -16.84 24.34 4.79
C GLU A 130 -15.93 24.13 6.01
N SER A 131 -16.51 24.22 7.22
CA SER A 131 -15.79 24.02 8.49
C SER A 131 -15.28 22.59 8.70
N GLN A 132 -15.69 21.65 7.87
CA GLN A 132 -15.32 20.23 7.92
C GLN A 132 -14.54 19.79 6.68
N ARG A 133 -14.23 20.69 5.75
CA ARG A 133 -13.46 20.35 4.54
C ARG A 133 -11.96 20.36 4.83
N LEU A 134 -11.21 19.64 4.00
CA LEU A 134 -9.78 19.83 3.89
C LEU A 134 -9.48 21.29 3.49
N PRO A 135 -8.36 21.87 3.97
CA PRO A 135 -7.97 23.23 3.59
C PRO A 135 -7.82 23.40 2.08
N ASP A 136 -7.97 24.64 1.62
CA ASP A 136 -7.91 24.95 0.19
C ASP A 136 -6.58 24.56 -0.45
N TYR A 137 -5.45 24.73 0.25
CA TYR A 137 -4.14 24.34 -0.27
C TYR A 137 -3.98 22.83 -0.50
N VAL A 138 -4.85 21.99 0.07
CA VAL A 138 -4.89 20.54 -0.19
C VAL A 138 -5.72 20.22 -1.43
N THR A 139 -6.70 21.07 -1.76
CA THR A 139 -7.75 20.78 -2.75
C THR A 139 -7.72 21.66 -3.99
N GLU A 140 -6.91 22.73 -4.00
CA GLU A 140 -6.82 23.71 -5.07
C GLU A 140 -6.38 23.10 -6.42
N GLU A 141 -5.35 22.27 -6.42
CA GLU A 141 -4.86 21.61 -7.64
C GLU A 141 -5.91 20.66 -8.23
N PHE A 142 -6.61 19.92 -7.38
CA PHE A 142 -7.73 19.08 -7.80
C PHE A 142 -8.87 19.90 -8.42
N ARG A 143 -9.25 21.03 -7.82
CA ARG A 143 -10.32 21.89 -8.34
C ARG A 143 -9.94 22.54 -9.67
N SER A 144 -8.69 23.00 -9.80
CA SER A 144 -8.18 23.65 -11.01
C SER A 144 -7.91 22.66 -12.16
N SER A 145 -7.72 21.38 -11.86
CA SER A 145 -7.44 20.32 -12.85
C SER A 145 -8.67 19.51 -13.31
N LYS A 146 -9.89 19.83 -12.83
CA LYS A 146 -11.12 19.08 -13.17
C LYS A 146 -11.37 18.90 -14.67
N ASN A 147 -10.96 19.86 -15.50
CA ASN A 147 -11.14 19.81 -16.96
C ASN A 147 -9.98 19.09 -17.69
N LEU A 148 -8.95 18.66 -16.96
CA LEU A 148 -7.72 18.08 -17.50
C LEU A 148 -7.60 16.60 -17.20
N ASP A 149 -8.19 16.19 -16.08
CA ASP A 149 -8.08 14.84 -15.56
C ASP A 149 -9.47 14.23 -15.44
N SER A 150 -9.90 13.58 -16.52
CA SER A 150 -11.22 12.94 -16.58
C SER A 150 -11.22 11.49 -16.09
N ARG A 151 -10.17 11.07 -15.38
CA ARG A 151 -9.96 9.67 -14.96
C ARG A 151 -9.52 9.56 -13.48
N ASP A 152 -9.85 10.57 -12.67
CA ASP A 152 -9.59 10.62 -11.22
C ASP A 152 -8.11 10.46 -10.80
N GLN A 153 -7.15 10.71 -11.70
CA GLN A 153 -5.72 10.51 -11.39
C GLN A 153 -5.23 11.45 -10.28
N ASN A 154 -5.82 12.64 -10.21
CA ASN A 154 -5.58 13.72 -9.24
C ASN A 154 -6.22 13.45 -7.87
N ASN A 155 -7.03 12.40 -7.76
CA ASN A 155 -7.73 12.02 -6.54
C ASN A 155 -7.41 10.58 -6.12
N ARG A 156 -6.14 10.17 -6.28
CA ARG A 156 -5.68 8.82 -5.92
C ARG A 156 -5.03 8.72 -4.55
N ASP A 157 -4.40 9.79 -4.07
CA ASP A 157 -3.63 9.79 -2.82
C ASP A 157 -4.53 9.61 -1.59
N ARG A 158 -4.11 8.77 -0.65
CA ARG A 158 -4.82 8.51 0.60
C ARG A 158 -3.86 8.46 1.78
N ILE A 159 -4.32 8.95 2.92
CA ILE A 159 -3.74 8.64 4.22
C ILE A 159 -4.67 7.67 4.92
N VAL A 160 -4.13 6.55 5.39
CA VAL A 160 -4.88 5.58 6.22
C VAL A 160 -4.31 5.60 7.62
N VAL A 161 -5.18 5.66 8.63
CA VAL A 161 -4.80 5.67 10.04
C VAL A 161 -5.39 4.48 10.75
N ARG A 162 -4.63 3.86 11.66
CA ARG A 162 -5.17 2.88 12.60
C ARG A 162 -5.68 3.60 13.84
N ARG A 163 -6.99 3.54 14.05
CA ARG A 163 -7.67 4.04 15.25
C ARG A 163 -7.70 2.91 16.27
N THR A 164 -7.16 3.18 17.45
CA THR A 164 -7.24 2.31 18.63
C THR A 164 -8.68 2.24 19.18
N PRO A 165 -9.01 1.26 20.04
CA PRO A 165 -10.31 1.19 20.71
C PRO A 165 -10.66 2.47 21.48
N TYR A 166 -9.64 3.19 21.99
CA TYR A 166 -9.78 4.39 22.81
C TYR A 166 -9.89 5.69 22.00
N GLY A 167 -9.83 5.63 20.66
CA GLY A 167 -9.97 6.81 19.80
C GLY A 167 -8.65 7.46 19.37
N SER A 168 -7.53 7.12 20.01
CA SER A 168 -6.20 7.57 19.58
C SER A 168 -5.76 6.87 18.28
N ILE A 169 -4.79 7.47 17.60
CA ILE A 169 -4.13 6.91 16.41
C ILE A 169 -2.77 6.35 16.82
N ASP A 170 -2.42 5.15 16.37
CA ASP A 170 -1.10 4.55 16.66
C ASP A 170 -0.29 4.18 15.40
N GLU A 171 -0.93 4.08 14.24
CA GLU A 171 -0.27 3.87 12.95
C GLU A 171 -0.83 4.79 11.88
N VAL A 172 0.07 5.26 11.01
CA VAL A 172 -0.24 6.16 9.89
C VAL A 172 0.42 5.60 8.65
N TYR A 173 -0.33 5.57 7.56
CA TYR A 173 0.07 5.06 6.27
C TYR A 173 -0.20 6.09 5.18
N ILE A 174 0.68 6.17 4.20
CA ILE A 174 0.36 6.77 2.91
C ILE A 174 0.12 5.64 1.91
N THR A 175 -0.85 5.83 1.03
CA THR A 175 -1.20 4.86 -0.01
C THR A 175 -1.84 5.60 -1.19
N GLN A 176 -2.11 4.88 -2.26
CA GLN A 176 -2.80 5.40 -3.42
C GLN A 176 -3.72 4.36 -4.02
N HIS A 177 -4.73 4.81 -4.78
CA HIS A 177 -5.40 3.93 -5.72
C HIS A 177 -4.50 3.62 -6.91
N TYR A 178 -4.74 2.48 -7.56
CA TYR A 178 -4.17 2.22 -8.88
C TYR A 178 -4.52 3.31 -9.88
N SER A 179 -3.69 3.45 -10.92
CA SER A 179 -4.02 4.32 -12.04
C SER A 179 -5.23 3.76 -12.78
N PHE A 180 -6.14 4.62 -13.22
CA PHE A 180 -7.34 4.21 -13.95
C PHE A 180 -7.05 3.26 -15.12
N ASN A 181 -5.92 3.45 -15.81
CA ASN A 181 -5.55 2.68 -17.00
C ASN A 181 -5.11 1.24 -16.70
N THR A 182 -4.98 0.84 -15.43
CA THR A 182 -4.55 -0.52 -15.06
C THR A 182 -5.71 -1.52 -14.98
N GLY A 183 -6.96 -1.07 -15.09
CA GLY A 183 -8.14 -1.94 -14.98
C GLY A 183 -8.51 -2.35 -13.54
N HIS A 184 -7.79 -1.85 -12.54
CA HIS A 184 -8.00 -2.12 -11.12
C HIS A 184 -9.05 -1.18 -10.46
N GLY A 185 -9.64 -0.25 -11.22
CA GLY A 185 -10.69 0.64 -10.72
C GLY A 185 -10.24 1.46 -9.49
N SER A 186 -10.96 1.31 -8.38
CA SER A 186 -10.69 1.98 -7.11
C SER A 186 -9.95 1.09 -6.10
N GLU A 187 -9.26 0.04 -6.55
CA GLU A 187 -8.40 -0.77 -5.67
C GLU A 187 -7.20 0.05 -5.18
N TYR A 188 -6.73 -0.27 -3.98
CA TYR A 188 -5.54 0.32 -3.39
C TYR A 188 -4.29 -0.39 -3.93
N ASP A 189 -3.24 0.38 -4.20
CA ASP A 189 -1.98 -0.09 -4.74
C ASP A 189 -1.02 -0.50 -3.59
N PRO A 190 -0.80 -1.81 -3.34
CA PRO A 190 0.07 -2.27 -2.28
C PRO A 190 1.55 -1.94 -2.52
N ASP A 191 1.98 -1.69 -3.77
CA ASP A 191 3.37 -1.35 -4.09
C ASP A 191 3.71 0.11 -3.76
N ASN A 192 2.68 0.94 -3.64
CA ASN A 192 2.76 2.33 -3.24
C ASN A 192 2.08 2.59 -1.89
N THR A 193 2.15 1.60 -0.98
CA THR A 193 1.65 1.70 0.38
C THR A 193 2.80 1.64 1.38
N TYR A 194 2.92 2.68 2.21
CA TYR A 194 4.05 2.83 3.13
C TYR A 194 3.57 3.27 4.50
N ARG A 195 4.20 2.75 5.56
CA ARG A 195 3.99 3.25 6.91
C ARG A 195 4.84 4.49 7.14
N ILE A 196 4.30 5.48 7.83
CA ILE A 196 5.01 6.69 8.20
C ILE A 196 5.44 6.61 9.68
N SER A 197 6.72 6.88 9.96
CA SER A 197 7.22 6.96 11.33
C SER A 197 6.69 8.20 12.05
N SER A 198 6.61 8.13 13.39
CA SER A 198 6.27 9.29 14.21
C SER A 198 7.30 10.41 14.10
N ASP A 199 8.59 10.07 13.90
CA ASP A 199 9.65 11.06 13.71
C ASP A 199 9.49 11.82 12.39
N LEU A 200 9.15 11.14 11.29
CA LEU A 200 8.85 11.80 10.02
C LEU A 200 7.66 12.75 10.16
N LEU A 201 6.58 12.34 10.83
CA LEU A 201 5.44 13.22 11.08
C LEU A 201 5.82 14.46 11.90
N LYS A 202 6.73 14.34 12.87
CA LYS A 202 7.24 15.49 13.64
C LYS A 202 8.12 16.40 12.78
N ASP A 203 8.98 15.84 11.94
CA ASP A 203 9.81 16.62 11.02
C ASP A 203 8.94 17.46 10.07
N ILE A 204 7.93 16.84 9.44
CA ILE A 204 6.96 17.54 8.58
C ILE A 204 6.22 18.61 9.36
N ARG A 205 5.72 18.26 10.55
CA ARG A 205 5.02 19.19 11.44
C ARG A 205 5.88 20.41 11.76
N ASN A 206 7.18 20.27 11.96
CA ASN A 206 8.05 21.37 12.39
C ASN A 206 8.53 22.24 11.23
N LEU A 207 8.29 21.85 9.98
CA LEU A 207 8.68 22.61 8.81
C LEU A 207 7.56 23.55 8.32
N PRO A 208 7.91 24.77 7.85
CA PRO A 208 7.02 25.55 7.01
C PRO A 208 6.67 24.78 5.71
N ARG A 209 5.46 24.98 5.20
CA ARG A 209 4.95 24.24 4.02
C ARG A 209 5.85 24.37 2.80
N ASP A 210 6.33 25.58 2.51
CA ASP A 210 7.24 25.83 1.39
C ASP A 210 8.57 25.07 1.54
N LYS A 211 9.07 24.92 2.77
CA LYS A 211 10.28 24.15 3.05
C LYS A 211 10.05 22.65 2.94
N PHE A 212 8.88 22.17 3.37
CA PHE A 212 8.50 20.77 3.20
C PHE A 212 8.33 20.41 1.72
N LEU A 213 7.70 21.27 0.92
CA LEU A 213 7.44 20.98 -0.50
C LEU A 213 8.66 21.20 -1.41
N LYS A 214 9.66 22.00 -0.96
CA LYS A 214 10.84 22.35 -1.77
C LYS A 214 11.59 21.15 -2.39
N PRO A 215 11.79 20.00 -1.70
CA PRO A 215 12.45 18.84 -2.28
C PRO A 215 11.62 18.12 -3.35
N PHE A 216 10.32 18.42 -3.43
CA PHE A 216 9.35 17.72 -4.26
C PHE A 216 8.78 18.67 -5.33
N PRO A 217 9.58 19.08 -6.32
CA PRO A 217 9.08 19.95 -7.38
C PRO A 217 7.93 19.23 -8.11
N PRO A 218 6.73 19.85 -8.18
CA PRO A 218 5.63 19.24 -8.92
C PRO A 218 6.04 19.15 -10.39
N ARG A 219 5.76 18.01 -11.01
CA ARG A 219 5.85 17.95 -12.48
C ARG A 219 4.85 18.93 -13.07
N THR A 220 5.27 19.75 -14.02
CA THR A 220 4.41 20.81 -14.56
C THR A 220 3.16 20.21 -15.22
N ARG A 221 2.08 21.00 -15.31
CA ARG A 221 0.89 20.62 -16.08
C ARG A 221 1.22 20.21 -17.51
N THR A 222 2.17 20.90 -18.15
CA THR A 222 2.65 20.58 -19.50
C THR A 222 3.33 19.21 -19.52
N HIS A 223 4.22 18.94 -18.57
CA HIS A 223 4.87 17.64 -18.40
C HIS A 223 3.85 16.52 -18.20
N TYR A 224 2.86 16.72 -17.31
CA TYR A 224 1.80 15.74 -17.09
C TYR A 224 0.99 15.46 -18.37
N ALA A 225 0.62 16.50 -19.12
CA ALA A 225 -0.10 16.35 -20.38
C ALA A 225 0.71 15.60 -21.45
N LEU A 226 2.04 15.72 -21.44
CA LEU A 226 2.93 14.96 -22.33
C LEU A 226 2.97 13.47 -21.96
N CYS A 227 3.03 13.14 -20.67
CA CYS A 227 3.14 11.76 -20.20
C CYS A 227 1.82 11.00 -20.11
N HIS A 228 0.69 11.71 -20.22
CA HIS A 228 -0.64 11.12 -20.22
C HIS A 228 -1.46 11.65 -21.41
N PRO A 229 -1.09 11.29 -22.65
CA PRO A 229 -1.67 11.83 -23.88
C PRO A 229 -3.04 11.19 -24.19
N ASP A 230 -3.95 11.13 -23.23
CA ASP A 230 -5.26 10.52 -23.44
C ASP A 230 -6.19 11.36 -24.34
N ARG A 231 -5.78 12.57 -24.78
CA ARG A 231 -6.52 13.35 -25.78
C ARG A 231 -5.61 14.28 -26.62
N GLY A 232 -5.32 13.90 -27.86
CA GLY A 232 -4.94 14.88 -28.89
C GLY A 232 -4.06 14.41 -30.05
N SER A 233 -3.28 13.35 -29.89
CA SER A 233 -2.46 12.82 -30.98
C SER A 233 -2.38 11.31 -30.81
N GLY A 234 -2.77 10.56 -31.84
CA GLY A 234 -2.55 9.12 -31.93
C GLY A 234 -1.06 8.76 -32.06
N GLN A 235 -0.22 9.31 -31.20
CA GLN A 235 1.17 8.97 -31.04
C GLN A 235 1.37 8.63 -29.56
N GLU A 236 1.66 7.36 -29.28
CA GLU A 236 2.38 6.96 -28.09
C GLU A 236 3.71 7.71 -28.08
N VAL A 237 3.81 8.78 -27.30
CA VAL A 237 5.08 9.45 -27.08
C VAL A 237 5.81 8.68 -25.99
N HIS A 238 6.48 7.60 -26.37
CA HIS A 238 7.43 6.91 -25.52
C HIS A 238 8.70 7.78 -25.43
N SER A 239 8.65 8.84 -24.61
CA SER A 239 9.83 9.65 -24.30
C SER A 239 10.47 9.18 -23.00
N ASP A 240 11.81 9.18 -22.96
CA ASP A 240 12.56 8.92 -21.73
C ASP A 240 12.22 9.91 -20.60
N GLU A 241 11.61 11.06 -20.95
CA GLU A 241 11.13 12.08 -20.01
C GLU A 241 9.93 11.59 -19.18
N CYS A 242 9.15 10.65 -19.71
CA CYS A 242 8.01 10.02 -19.04
C CYS A 242 8.37 8.70 -18.34
N ASN A 243 9.63 8.25 -18.41
CA ASN A 243 10.16 7.14 -17.62
C ASN A 243 10.32 7.59 -16.17
N HIS A 244 9.18 7.70 -15.52
CA HIS A 244 9.09 7.99 -14.12
C HIS A 244 9.49 6.72 -13.40
N LYS A 245 10.66 6.77 -12.74
CA LYS A 245 11.24 5.73 -11.87
C LYS A 245 10.25 5.14 -10.83
N PHE A 246 9.07 5.74 -10.70
CA PHE A 246 8.03 5.50 -9.70
C PHE A 246 6.89 4.57 -10.16
N SER A 247 6.84 4.17 -11.45
CA SER A 247 5.72 3.37 -11.98
C SER A 247 6.09 1.99 -12.54
N GLU A 248 7.31 1.51 -12.34
CA GLU A 248 7.60 0.09 -12.57
C GLU A 248 7.10 -0.70 -11.36
N ALA A 249 5.82 -1.07 -11.40
CA ALA A 249 5.33 -2.18 -10.61
C ALA A 249 6.25 -3.36 -10.93
N ASN A 250 7.06 -3.75 -9.95
CA ASN A 250 8.04 -4.80 -10.10
C ASN A 250 7.25 -6.11 -10.20
N CYS A 251 6.83 -6.46 -11.41
CA CYS A 251 6.19 -7.73 -11.75
C CYS A 251 7.23 -8.87 -11.69
N GLN A 252 8.09 -8.89 -10.67
CA GLN A 252 8.88 -10.04 -10.32
C GLN A 252 7.97 -10.98 -9.54
N SER A 253 7.13 -11.69 -10.28
CA SER A 253 6.29 -12.75 -9.73
C SER A 253 7.15 -13.67 -8.84
N SER A 254 6.71 -13.85 -7.60
CA SER A 254 7.22 -14.85 -6.65
C SER A 254 7.05 -16.31 -7.13
N LEU A 255 6.60 -16.49 -8.38
CA LEU A 255 6.53 -17.76 -9.07
C LEU A 255 7.92 -18.38 -9.29
N SER A 256 8.99 -17.59 -9.43
CA SER A 256 10.33 -18.16 -9.67
C SER A 256 10.88 -18.96 -8.48
N SER A 257 10.65 -18.50 -7.25
CA SER A 257 11.12 -19.18 -6.04
C SER A 257 10.31 -20.43 -5.71
N LEU A 258 8.99 -20.39 -5.91
CA LEU A 258 8.10 -21.55 -5.73
C LEU A 258 8.35 -22.63 -6.79
N MET A 259 8.57 -22.24 -8.05
CA MET A 259 8.90 -23.17 -9.12
C MET A 259 10.27 -23.85 -8.87
N CYS A 260 11.26 -23.13 -8.36
CA CYS A 260 12.55 -23.72 -7.95
C CYS A 260 12.39 -24.75 -6.82
N LEU A 261 11.59 -24.46 -5.80
CA LEU A 261 11.35 -25.39 -4.69
C LEU A 261 10.58 -26.64 -5.15
N CYS A 262 9.58 -26.49 -6.01
CA CYS A 262 8.87 -27.61 -6.62
C CYS A 262 9.78 -28.47 -7.49
N TYR A 263 10.70 -27.86 -8.26
CA TYR A 263 11.65 -28.59 -9.11
C TYR A 263 12.67 -29.40 -8.30
N ILE A 264 13.18 -28.83 -7.20
CA ILE A 264 14.10 -29.52 -6.29
C ILE A 264 13.42 -30.73 -5.62
N VAL A 265 12.17 -30.56 -5.16
CA VAL A 265 11.39 -31.65 -4.56
C VAL A 265 11.08 -32.75 -5.59
N LEU A 266 10.74 -32.38 -6.84
CA LEU A 266 10.50 -33.35 -7.91
C LEU A 266 11.77 -34.17 -8.24
N TRP A 267 12.93 -33.52 -8.30
CA TRP A 267 14.22 -34.19 -8.54
C TRP A 267 14.63 -35.13 -7.40
N LEU A 268 14.38 -34.76 -6.14
CA LEU A 268 14.63 -35.63 -5.00
C LEU A 268 13.69 -36.85 -4.97
N LEU A 269 12.47 -36.73 -5.49
CA LEU A 269 11.52 -37.84 -5.61
C LEU A 269 11.86 -38.80 -6.77
N ILE A 270 12.38 -38.28 -7.89
CA ILE A 270 12.74 -39.09 -9.06
C ILE A 270 14.13 -39.74 -8.89
N GLY A 271 15.08 -39.08 -8.22
CA GLY A 271 16.42 -39.62 -7.96
C GLY A 271 16.49 -40.73 -6.91
N CYS A 272 15.37 -41.10 -6.29
CA CYS A 272 15.26 -42.20 -5.31
C CYS A 272 14.33 -43.35 -5.77
N LEU A 273 14.08 -43.47 -7.08
CA LEU A 273 13.46 -44.64 -7.72
C LEU A 273 14.50 -45.61 -8.28
#